data_AF-A0A401RGS5-F1
#
_entry.id   AF-A0A401RGS5-F1
#
_cell.length_a   1.000
_cell.length_b   1.000
_cell.length_c   1.000
_cell.angle_alpha   90.00
_cell.angle_beta   90.00
_cell.angle_gamma   90.00
#
_symmetry.space_group_name_H-M   'P 1'
#
loop_
_entity.id
_entity.type
_entity.pdbx_description
1 polymer ?
#
loop_
_entity_poly.entity_id
_entity_poly.type
_entity_poly.pdbx_seq_one_letter_code
_entity_poly.pdbx_strand_id
1 'polypeptide(L)' 'ERRLFLRSTVKELSIILAEEPGLLGPKILFVFMALSFSRDEISWLVRHAENITKTKTPEDYVDR' A
#
# COMPACT_ATOMS: atom_id res chain seq x y z
N GLU A 1 4.10 2.26 9.86
CA GLU A 1 4.43 0.82 9.65
C GLU A 1 3.81 0.21 8.39
N ARG A 2 2.50 -0.10 8.33
CA ARG A 2 1.91 -0.82 7.16
C ARG A 2 2.10 -0.11 5.81
N ARG A 3 1.86 1.20 5.74
CA ARG A 3 2.05 2.00 4.51
C ARG A 3 3.51 2.08 4.07
N LEU A 4 4.44 2.21 5.02
CA LEU A 4 5.89 2.21 4.76
C LEU A 4 6.35 0.87 4.17
N PHE A 5 5.88 -0.24 4.77
CA PHE A 5 6.13 -1.57 4.26
C PHE A 5 5.59 -1.74 2.83
N LEU A 6 4.31 -1.43 2.60
CA LEU A 6 3.68 -1.52 1.27
C LEU A 6 4.40 -0.65 0.24
N ARG A 7 4.88 0.54 0.62
CA ARG A 7 5.62 1.42 -0.28
C ARG A 7 6.96 0.80 -0.72
N SER A 8 7.71 0.17 0.18
CA SER A 8 8.94 -0.56 -0.19
C SER A 8 8.61 -1.77 -1.05
N THR A 9 7.67 -2.61 -0.62
CA THR A 9 7.30 -3.85 -1.32
C THR A 9 6.75 -3.59 -2.72
N VAL A 10 5.88 -2.59 -2.90
CA VAL A 10 5.35 -2.24 -4.23
C VAL A 10 6.45 -1.70 -5.14
N LYS A 11 7.39 -0.91 -4.60
CA LYS A 11 8.54 -0.40 -5.37
C LYS A 11 9.44 -1.56 -5.83
N GLU A 12 9.82 -2.46 -4.92
CA GLU A 12 10.62 -3.64 -5.25
C GLU A 12 9.90 -4.55 -6.25
N LEU A 13 8.61 -4.81 -6.04
CA LEU A 13 7.80 -5.62 -6.95
C LEU A 13 7.75 -4.99 -8.36
N SER A 14 7.64 -3.67 -8.46
CA SER A 14 7.65 -2.98 -9.76
C SER A 14 8.99 -3.10 -10.48
N ILE A 15 10.11 -3.07 -9.74
CA ILE A 15 11.46 -3.23 -10.29
C ILE A 15 11.64 -4.65 -10.81
N ILE A 16 11.31 -5.67 -10.01
CA ILE A 16 11.44 -7.08 -10.39
C ILE A 16 10.63 -7.39 -11.66
N LEU A 17 9.40 -6.88 -11.75
CA LEU A 17 8.55 -7.10 -12.92
C LEU A 17 9.03 -6.35 -14.17
N ALA A 18 9.72 -5.22 -13.99
CA ALA A 18 10.34 -4.49 -15.10
C ALA A 18 11.59 -5.20 -15.62
N GLU A 19 12.38 -5.81 -14.74
CA GLU A 19 13.58 -6.57 -15.11
C GLU A 19 13.24 -7.93 -15.73
N GLU A 20 12.25 -8.63 -15.19
CA GLU A 20 11.80 -9.93 -15.71
C GLU A 20 10.27 -9.95 -15.89
N PRO A 21 9.76 -9.45 -17.03
CA PRO A 21 8.31 -9.44 -17.29
C PRO A 21 7.71 -10.85 -17.39
N GLY A 22 8.54 -11.88 -17.62
CA GLY A 22 8.12 -13.29 -17.60
C GLY A 22 7.62 -13.77 -16.23
N LEU A 23 8.00 -13.09 -15.13
CA LEU A 23 7.49 -13.39 -13.79
C LEU A 23 6.03 -12.97 -13.60
N LEU A 24 5.49 -12.11 -14.47
CA LEU A 24 4.10 -11.68 -14.36
C LEU A 24 3.14 -12.87 -14.34
N GLY A 25 3.34 -13.89 -15.19
CA GLY A 25 2.46 -15.08 -15.22
C GLY A 25 2.29 -15.75 -13.84
N PRO A 26 3.36 -16.30 -13.24
CA PRO A 26 3.28 -16.98 -11.96
C PRO A 26 3.13 -16.05 -10.75
N LYS A 27 3.48 -14.76 -10.86
CA LYS A 27 3.45 -13.80 -9.73
C LYS A 27 2.31 -12.80 -9.79
N ILE A 28 1.40 -12.89 -10.76
CA ILE A 28 0.30 -11.92 -10.94
C ILE A 28 -0.58 -11.78 -9.70
N LEU A 29 -0.78 -12.87 -8.95
CA LEU A 29 -1.54 -12.84 -7.71
C LEU A 29 -0.90 -11.92 -6.67
N PHE A 30 0.44 -11.92 -6.56
CA PHE A 30 1.13 -11.01 -5.65
C PHE A 30 0.99 -9.54 -6.06
N VAL A 31 0.94 -9.28 -7.37
CA VAL A 31 0.66 -7.93 -7.90
C VAL A 31 -0.73 -7.47 -7.47
N PHE A 32 -1.76 -8.28 -7.71
CA PHE A 32 -3.12 -7.92 -7.32
C PHE A 32 -3.29 -7.81 -5.80
N MET A 33 -2.64 -8.67 -5.02
CA MET A 33 -2.63 -8.58 -3.56
C MET A 33 -1.99 -7.27 -3.07
N ALA A 34 -0.79 -6.93 -3.57
CA ALA A 34 -0.10 -5.71 -3.20
C ALA A 34 -0.94 -4.47 -3.53
N LEU A 35 -1.55 -4.44 -4.72
CA LEU A 35 -2.45 -3.35 -5.14
C LEU A 35 -3.73 -3.28 -4.28
N SER A 36 -4.31 -4.42 -3.90
CA SER A 36 -5.49 -4.45 -3.02
C SER A 36 -5.14 -3.88 -1.65
N PHE A 37 -4.04 -4.33 -1.05
CA PHE A 37 -3.62 -3.87 0.27
C PHE A 37 -3.26 -2.38 0.29
N SER A 38 -2.56 -1.88 -0.73
CA SER A 38 -2.29 -0.45 -0.85
C SER A 38 -3.58 0.38 -0.98
N ARG A 39 -4.54 -0.08 -1.78
CA ARG A 39 -5.85 0.59 -1.93
C ARG A 39 -6.62 0.62 -0.62
N ASP A 40 -6.67 -0.49 0.09
CA ASP A 40 -7.42 -0.62 1.34
C ASP A 40 -6.82 0.29 2.43
N GLU A 41 -5.50 0.36 2.54
CA GLU A 41 -4.82 1.25 3.49
C GLU A 41 -5.04 2.74 3.15
N ILE A 42 -5.03 3.12 1.87
CA ILE A 42 -5.37 4.49 1.44
C ILE A 42 -6.83 4.80 1.76
N SER A 43 -7.75 3.89 1.43
CA SER A 43 -9.17 4.09 1.74
C SER A 43 -9.42 4.16 3.24
N TRP A 44 -8.69 3.39 4.05
CA TRP A 44 -8.74 3.47 5.51
C TRP A 44 -8.27 4.84 5.99
N LEU A 45 -7.13 5.33 5.46
CA LEU A 45 -6.57 6.63 5.83
C LEU A 45 -7.53 7.78 5.51
N VAL A 46 -8.05 7.84 4.28
CA VAL A 46 -8.98 8.91 3.86
C VAL A 46 -10.20 8.96 4.77
N ARG A 47 -10.85 7.82 5.00
CA ARG A 47 -12.07 7.76 5.84
C ARG A 47 -11.81 8.18 7.28
N HIS A 48 -10.66 7.81 7.85
CA HIS A 48 -10.36 8.13 9.24
C HIS A 48 -9.74 9.52 9.42
N ALA A 49 -9.11 10.08 8.39
CA ALA A 49 -8.68 11.47 8.36
C ALA A 49 -9.88 12.42 8.30
N GLU A 50 -10.93 12.05 7.56
CA GLU A 50 -12.20 12.81 7.49
C GLU A 50 -13.05 12.60 8.75
N ASN A 51 -13.01 11.42 9.36
CA ASN A 51 -13.76 11.07 10.58
C ASN A 51 -12.83 10.85 11.78
N ILE A 52 -12.12 11.92 12.20
CA ILE A 52 -11.19 11.86 13.33
C ILE A 52 -11.93 11.35 14.57
N THR A 53 -11.64 10.11 14.98
CA THR A 53 -12.12 9.59 16.25
C THR A 53 -11.35 10.30 17.37
N LYS A 54 -12.05 10.70 18.43
CA LYS A 54 -11.54 11.53 19.55
C LYS A 54 -10.27 11.01 20.25
N THR A 55 -9.80 9.82 19.91
CA THR A 55 -8.67 9.11 20.52
C THR A 55 -7.35 9.22 19.73
N LYS A 56 -7.32 9.81 18.54
CA LYS A 56 -6.09 9.93 17.72
C LYS A 56 -5.77 11.38 17.36
N THR A 57 -4.49 11.73 17.35
CA THR A 57 -4.05 13.08 16.99
C THR A 57 -4.06 13.25 15.46
N PRO A 58 -4.24 14.47 14.93
CA PRO A 58 -4.22 14.71 13.48
C PRO A 58 -2.93 14.24 12.80
N GLU A 59 -1.82 14.20 13.55
CA GLU A 59 -0.52 13.71 13.09
C GLU A 59 -0.52 12.22 12.75
N ASP A 60 -1.39 11.41 13.38
CA ASP A 60 -1.52 9.98 13.10
C ASP A 60 -2.12 9.68 11.72
N TYR A 61 -2.73 10.70 11.10
CA TYR A 61 -3.36 10.62 9.77
C TYR A 61 -2.52 11.23 8.65
N VAL A 62 -1.31 11.71 8.98
CA VAL A 62 -0.37 12.21 7.98
C VAL A 62 0.44 11.03 7.42
N ASP A 63 0.45 10.88 6.09
CA ASP A 63 1.37 9.95 5.42
C ASP A 63 2.76 10.60 5.38
N ARG A 64 3.71 10.07 6.16
CA ARG A 64 5.12 10.50 6.21
C ARG A 64 5.98 9.65 5.28
#